data_AF-D7LSX6-F1
#
_entry.id   AF-D7LSX6-F1
#
_cell.length_a   1.000
_cell.length_b   1.000
_cell.length_c   1.000
_cell.angle_alpha   90.00
_cell.angle_beta   90.00
_cell.angle_gamma   90.00
#
_symmetry.space_group_name_H-M   'P 1'
#
loop_
_entity.id
_entity.type
_entity.pdbx_description
1 polymer ?
#
loop_
_entity_poly.entity_id
_entity_poly.type
_entity_poly.pdbx_seq_one_letter_code
_entity_poly.pdbx_strand_id
1 'polypeptide(L)'
;MIPFTSDSCDGGYFRIASLNPNMGEWSVSVKILNCWSVSRGTGRELNVILGDEHFTQIQAVVRDELIDNYLSRLIIDEWVSIKNFDVSRVNSILRPVPHRFKIVFRSDTLVQSINMCSSRTYFNLTEFVSILSGIVNPNICVDVVGKIVNVRELVFVPSVEHSQGGYFELYFGLRDTECIHLECRLTGDLAVEFYDLWKHRSRNTVICIIKFVKLELSQEHRWRCTNVTGSTRIMLNPDLSITDEMLCWNPENDQVPIITRKENVME
;
A
#
# COMPACT_ATOMS: atom_id res chain seq x y z
N MET A 1 15.92 -7.83 -34.49
CA MET A 1 16.56 -7.36 -33.24
C MET A 1 16.55 -5.84 -33.31
N ILE A 2 15.54 -5.23 -32.69
CA ILE A 2 15.33 -3.78 -32.70
C ILE A 2 16.18 -3.23 -31.53
N PRO A 3 16.98 -2.17 -31.71
CA PRO A 3 17.85 -1.68 -30.64
C PRO A 3 16.99 -1.03 -29.55
N PHE A 4 17.21 -1.45 -28.30
CA PHE A 4 16.75 -0.74 -27.11
C PHE A 4 17.50 0.59 -27.05
N THR A 5 16.85 1.68 -27.43
CA THR A 5 17.35 3.02 -27.12
C THR A 5 17.14 3.25 -25.63
N SER A 6 18.25 3.37 -24.90
CA SER A 6 18.29 3.69 -23.48
C SER A 6 17.88 5.15 -23.27
N ASP A 7 16.58 5.40 -23.16
CA ASP A 7 16.10 6.70 -22.67
C ASP A 7 16.38 6.76 -21.16
N SER A 8 17.38 7.56 -20.79
CA SER A 8 17.67 7.94 -19.41
C SER A 8 16.52 8.79 -18.84
N CYS A 9 16.31 8.74 -17.52
CA CYS A 9 15.21 9.44 -16.82
C CYS A 9 15.24 10.98 -16.90
N ASP A 10 16.31 11.56 -17.46
CA ASP A 10 16.67 12.98 -17.30
C ASP A 10 16.32 13.88 -18.51
N GLY A 11 15.51 13.40 -19.45
CA GLY A 11 15.22 14.09 -20.72
C GLY A 11 13.74 14.42 -20.96
N GLY A 12 13.15 15.35 -20.20
CA GLY A 12 11.86 15.98 -20.58
C GLY A 12 10.58 15.30 -20.06
N TYR A 13 10.64 14.60 -18.94
CA TYR A 13 9.45 14.10 -18.24
C TYR A 13 8.95 15.11 -17.21
N PHE A 14 7.63 15.21 -17.07
CA PHE A 14 7.00 16.06 -16.06
C PHE A 14 6.93 15.34 -14.71
N ARG A 15 6.98 16.11 -13.62
CA ARG A 15 6.76 15.59 -12.27
C ARG A 15 5.30 15.26 -12.07
N ILE A 16 4.98 14.19 -11.35
CA ILE A 16 3.59 13.84 -11.02
C ILE A 16 2.90 15.01 -10.32
N ALA A 17 3.60 15.69 -9.40
CA ALA A 17 3.07 16.83 -8.65
C ALA A 17 2.60 18.00 -9.54
N SER A 18 3.07 18.10 -10.79
CA SER A 18 2.70 19.16 -11.74
C SER A 18 1.47 18.80 -12.59
N LEU A 19 1.09 17.52 -12.64
CA LEU A 19 0.02 17.03 -13.49
C LEU A 19 -1.31 17.67 -13.12
N ASN A 20 -1.99 18.18 -14.15
CA ASN A 20 -3.30 18.80 -14.01
C ASN A 20 -4.10 18.68 -15.32
N PRO A 21 -5.43 18.88 -15.30
CA PRO A 21 -6.28 18.72 -16.48
C PRO A 21 -6.11 19.77 -17.58
N ASN A 22 -5.32 20.85 -17.37
CA ASN A 22 -5.30 22.00 -18.28
C ASN A 22 -4.31 21.86 -19.44
N MET A 23 -3.53 20.77 -19.48
CA MET A 23 -2.57 20.48 -20.54
C MET A 23 -2.94 19.14 -21.19
N GLY A 24 -2.88 19.08 -22.53
CA GLY A 24 -3.28 17.91 -23.31
C GLY A 24 -2.17 16.89 -23.60
N GLU A 25 -0.91 17.25 -23.37
CA GLU A 25 0.25 16.41 -23.67
C GLU A 25 1.17 16.29 -22.47
N TRP A 26 1.00 15.21 -21.70
CA TRP A 26 1.86 14.88 -20.58
C TRP A 26 2.78 13.71 -20.91
N SER A 27 3.96 13.72 -20.30
CA SER A 27 4.93 12.64 -20.28
C SER A 27 5.43 12.45 -18.84
N VAL A 28 5.53 11.21 -18.36
CA VAL A 28 6.09 10.91 -17.03
C VAL A 28 7.02 9.72 -17.09
N SER A 29 8.00 9.70 -16.18
CA SER A 29 8.85 8.54 -15.87
C SER A 29 8.47 8.06 -14.48
N VAL A 30 8.01 6.81 -14.37
CA VAL A 30 7.36 6.31 -13.15
C VAL A 30 7.65 4.83 -12.92
N LYS A 31 7.70 4.45 -11.65
CA LYS A 31 7.65 3.06 -11.19
C LYS A 31 6.21 2.61 -11.02
N ILE A 32 5.89 1.40 -11.45
CA ILE A 32 4.58 0.78 -11.23
C ILE A 32 4.58 0.17 -9.82
N LEU A 33 3.90 0.83 -8.88
CA LEU A 33 3.89 0.42 -7.47
C LEU A 33 2.84 -0.64 -7.17
N ASN A 34 1.77 -0.67 -7.97
CA ASN A 34 0.70 -1.64 -7.84
C ASN A 34 -0.17 -1.68 -9.10
N CYS A 35 -0.81 -2.81 -9.37
CA CYS A 35 -1.72 -3.01 -10.49
C CYS A 35 -2.82 -4.00 -10.09
N TRP A 36 -4.09 -3.64 -10.30
CA TRP A 36 -5.23 -4.52 -10.01
C TRP A 36 -6.46 -4.17 -10.83
N SER A 37 -7.34 -5.15 -11.04
CA SER A 37 -8.60 -4.97 -11.74
C SER A 37 -9.76 -4.81 -10.75
N VAL A 38 -10.71 -3.93 -11.09
CA VAL A 38 -11.96 -3.76 -10.33
C VAL A 38 -13.14 -3.95 -11.28
N SER A 39 -14.13 -4.76 -10.88
CA SER A 39 -15.36 -4.92 -11.65
C SER A 39 -16.22 -3.64 -11.62
N ARG A 40 -16.73 -3.23 -12.77
CA ARG A 40 -17.57 -2.04 -12.98
C ARG A 40 -18.78 -2.42 -13.83
N GLY A 41 -19.88 -2.78 -13.16
CA GLY A 41 -21.07 -3.29 -13.86
C GLY A 41 -20.73 -4.57 -14.63
N THR A 42 -20.92 -4.56 -15.95
CA THR A 42 -20.60 -5.68 -16.83
C THR A 42 -19.13 -5.71 -17.29
N GLY A 43 -18.37 -4.63 -17.07
CA GLY A 43 -16.97 -4.53 -17.48
C GLY A 43 -16.00 -4.49 -16.30
N ARG A 44 -14.73 -4.23 -16.59
CA ARG A 44 -13.67 -4.04 -15.60
C ARG A 44 -12.85 -2.77 -15.86
N GLU A 45 -12.21 -2.26 -14.82
CA GLU A 45 -11.29 -1.12 -14.86
C GLU A 45 -9.97 -1.54 -14.23
N LEU A 46 -8.88 -1.44 -15.00
CA LEU A 46 -7.54 -1.67 -14.47
C LEU A 46 -7.08 -0.40 -13.76
N ASN A 47 -6.67 -0.56 -12.52
CA ASN A 47 -6.17 0.49 -11.65
C ASN A 47 -4.68 0.25 -11.41
N VAL A 48 -3.90 1.32 -11.50
CA VAL A 48 -2.45 1.29 -11.32
C VAL A 48 -2.07 2.39 -10.36
N ILE A 49 -1.15 2.12 -9.45
CA ILE A 49 -0.49 3.17 -8.65
C ILE A 49 0.90 3.36 -9.21
N LEU A 50 1.22 4.60 -9.55
CA LEU A 50 2.49 5.01 -10.14
C LEU A 50 3.23 5.92 -9.15
N GLY A 51 4.55 5.83 -9.10
CA GLY A 51 5.41 6.72 -8.31
C GLY A 51 6.54 7.30 -9.15
N ASP A 52 6.81 8.59 -9.05
CA ASP A 52 7.97 9.23 -9.70
C ASP A 52 9.21 9.18 -8.81
N GLU A 53 10.37 9.58 -9.32
CA GLU A 53 11.63 9.61 -8.56
C GLU A 53 11.60 10.53 -7.32
N HIS A 54 10.62 11.42 -7.24
CA HIS A 54 10.38 12.33 -6.13
C HIS A 54 9.37 11.78 -5.10
N PHE A 55 9.04 10.48 -5.18
CA PHE A 55 8.12 9.80 -4.28
C PHE A 55 6.69 10.33 -4.30
N THR A 56 6.33 11.10 -5.33
CA THR A 56 4.93 11.50 -5.53
C THR A 56 4.19 10.35 -6.19
N GLN A 57 3.05 9.95 -5.62
CA GLN A 57 2.25 8.86 -6.15
C GLN A 57 0.99 9.37 -6.86
N ILE A 58 0.58 8.71 -7.94
CA ILE A 58 -0.66 8.99 -8.64
C ILE A 58 -1.35 7.70 -9.08
N GLN A 59 -2.68 7.70 -9.07
CA GLN A 59 -3.46 6.63 -9.67
C GLN A 59 -3.54 6.81 -11.18
N ALA A 60 -3.37 5.73 -11.93
CA ALA A 60 -3.77 5.64 -13.33
C ALA A 60 -4.91 4.64 -13.50
N VAL A 61 -5.78 4.88 -14.48
CA VAL A 61 -6.88 3.97 -14.83
C VAL A 61 -6.88 3.65 -16.32
N VAL A 62 -7.17 2.38 -16.63
CA VAL A 62 -7.36 1.88 -18.00
C VAL A 62 -8.78 1.29 -18.09
N ARG A 63 -9.57 1.81 -19.03
CA ARG A 63 -10.92 1.32 -19.30
C ARG A 63 -10.88 -0.06 -19.94
N ASP A 64 -11.94 -0.83 -19.75
CA ASP A 64 -12.02 -2.26 -20.15
C ASP A 64 -11.52 -2.53 -21.57
N GLU A 65 -12.01 -1.75 -22.53
CA GLU A 65 -11.69 -1.84 -23.97
C GLU A 65 -10.19 -1.68 -24.30
N LEU A 66 -9.40 -1.11 -23.38
CA LEU A 66 -7.96 -0.87 -23.54
C LEU A 66 -7.10 -1.80 -22.67
N ILE A 67 -7.67 -2.56 -21.74
CA ILE A 67 -6.89 -3.33 -20.76
C ILE A 67 -5.92 -4.29 -21.45
N ASP A 68 -6.40 -5.04 -22.42
CA ASP A 68 -5.59 -6.05 -23.11
C ASP A 68 -4.43 -5.43 -23.92
N ASN A 69 -4.56 -4.15 -24.30
CA ASN A 69 -3.49 -3.41 -24.98
C ASN A 69 -2.35 -3.05 -24.02
N TYR A 70 -2.62 -2.87 -22.73
CA TYR A 70 -1.66 -2.29 -21.78
C TYR A 70 -1.20 -3.25 -20.69
N LEU A 71 -1.99 -4.27 -20.35
CA LEU A 71 -1.74 -5.12 -19.18
C LEU A 71 -0.34 -5.75 -19.18
N SER A 72 0.13 -6.22 -20.34
CA SER A 72 1.47 -6.84 -20.48
C SER A 72 2.63 -5.87 -20.26
N ARG A 73 2.39 -4.56 -20.31
CA ARG A 73 3.39 -3.50 -20.10
C ARG A 73 3.34 -2.92 -18.68
N LEU A 74 2.33 -3.26 -17.89
CA LEU A 74 2.08 -2.72 -16.56
C LEU A 74 2.51 -3.70 -15.46
N ILE A 75 3.80 -4.03 -15.47
CA ILE A 75 4.42 -4.99 -14.55
C ILE A 75 4.80 -4.26 -13.25
N ILE A 76 4.38 -4.79 -12.10
CA ILE A 76 4.72 -4.23 -10.79
C ILE A 76 6.24 -4.22 -10.60
N ASP A 77 6.72 -3.16 -9.95
CA ASP A 77 8.13 -2.85 -9.67
C ASP A 77 9.00 -2.45 -10.87
N GLU A 78 8.47 -2.45 -12.08
CA GLU A 78 9.18 -1.95 -13.27
C GLU A 78 9.05 -0.43 -13.45
N TRP A 79 10.07 0.17 -14.05
CA TRP A 79 10.06 1.56 -14.47
C TRP A 79 9.61 1.70 -15.92
N VAL A 80 8.68 2.61 -16.14
CA VAL A 80 8.13 2.90 -17.47
C VAL A 80 8.05 4.40 -17.70
N SER A 81 8.18 4.80 -18.96
CA SER A 81 7.70 6.09 -19.41
C SER A 81 6.28 5.96 -19.94
N ILE A 82 5.44 6.94 -19.61
CA ILE A 82 4.05 7.02 -20.07
C ILE A 82 3.85 8.37 -20.74
N LYS A 83 3.32 8.39 -21.97
CA LYS A 83 3.03 9.61 -22.75
C LYS A 83 1.61 9.53 -23.33
N ASN A 84 1.07 10.66 -23.77
CA ASN A 84 -0.22 10.77 -24.45
C ASN A 84 -1.39 10.22 -23.59
N PHE A 85 -1.57 10.79 -22.41
CA PHE A 85 -2.64 10.43 -21.48
C PHE A 85 -3.41 11.66 -21.02
N ASP A 86 -4.62 11.45 -20.55
CA ASP A 86 -5.43 12.51 -19.95
C ASP A 86 -5.23 12.59 -18.44
N VAL A 87 -5.45 13.76 -17.87
CA VAL A 87 -5.48 13.97 -16.42
C VAL A 87 -6.87 14.43 -16.01
N SER A 88 -7.48 13.74 -15.06
CA SER A 88 -8.83 14.06 -14.56
C SER A 88 -8.88 14.05 -13.04
N ARG A 89 -9.90 14.67 -12.44
CA ARG A 89 -10.10 14.64 -10.99
C ARG A 89 -10.51 13.24 -10.53
N VAL A 90 -10.01 12.83 -9.36
CA VAL A 90 -10.48 11.62 -8.71
C VAL A 90 -11.88 11.88 -8.14
N ASN A 91 -12.86 11.08 -8.58
CA ASN A 91 -14.26 11.21 -8.18
C ASN A 91 -14.69 10.14 -7.15
N SER A 92 -13.81 9.22 -6.78
CA SER A 92 -14.08 8.23 -5.74
C SER A 92 -13.91 8.84 -4.35
N ILE A 93 -14.76 8.42 -3.40
CA ILE A 93 -14.65 8.82 -1.99
C ILE A 93 -13.31 8.34 -1.44
N LEU A 94 -12.99 7.05 -1.62
CA LEU A 94 -11.71 6.48 -1.25
C LEU A 94 -10.67 6.69 -2.36
N ARG A 95 -9.49 7.19 -2.01
CA ARG A 95 -8.35 7.36 -2.91
C ARG A 95 -7.21 6.43 -2.50
N PRO A 96 -6.68 5.60 -3.43
CA PRO A 96 -5.54 4.75 -3.11
C PRO A 96 -4.26 5.52 -2.72
N VAL A 97 -4.13 6.77 -3.20
CA VAL A 97 -2.99 7.65 -2.93
C VAL A 97 -3.43 9.11 -2.77
N PRO A 98 -2.61 10.00 -2.15
CA PRO A 98 -3.02 11.36 -1.81
C PRO A 98 -3.32 12.30 -2.98
N HIS A 99 -2.81 12.00 -4.19
CA HIS A 99 -2.95 12.89 -5.34
C HIS A 99 -4.42 13.12 -5.72
N ARG A 100 -4.77 14.37 -6.05
CA ARG A 100 -6.16 14.80 -6.31
C ARG A 100 -6.65 14.50 -7.72
N PHE A 101 -5.71 14.25 -8.63
CA PHE A 101 -5.95 13.87 -10.00
C PHE A 101 -5.49 12.44 -10.26
N LYS A 102 -6.02 11.83 -11.32
CA LYS A 102 -5.62 10.54 -11.85
C LYS A 102 -5.24 10.67 -13.32
N ILE A 103 -4.36 9.80 -13.76
CA ILE A 103 -4.06 9.56 -15.16
C ILE A 103 -5.15 8.66 -15.75
N VAL A 104 -5.62 8.98 -16.97
CA VAL A 104 -6.58 8.18 -17.72
C VAL A 104 -5.95 7.80 -19.04
N PHE A 105 -5.82 6.49 -19.28
CA PHE A 105 -5.23 6.00 -20.51
C PHE A 105 -6.19 6.23 -21.68
N ARG A 106 -5.60 6.70 -22.79
CA ARG A 106 -6.22 6.83 -24.11
C ARG A 106 -5.80 5.64 -24.97
N SER A 107 -6.43 5.49 -26.14
CA SER A 107 -6.04 4.45 -27.11
C SER A 107 -4.64 4.67 -27.70
N ASP A 108 -4.15 5.91 -27.69
CA ASP A 108 -2.84 6.33 -28.17
C ASP A 108 -1.84 6.60 -27.03
N THR A 109 -2.17 6.20 -25.79
CA THR A 109 -1.21 6.25 -24.68
C THR A 109 -0.02 5.35 -25.00
N LEU A 110 1.18 5.88 -24.86
CA LEU A 110 2.43 5.16 -25.11
C LEU A 110 3.03 4.76 -23.77
N VAL A 111 3.32 3.46 -23.60
CA VAL A 111 4.01 2.90 -22.43
C VAL A 111 5.26 2.18 -22.92
N GLN A 112 6.42 2.61 -22.42
CA GLN A 112 7.72 2.06 -22.79
C GLN A 112 8.56 1.80 -21.54
N SER A 113 9.11 0.60 -21.41
CA SER A 113 10.07 0.28 -20.35
C SER A 113 11.30 1.18 -20.44
N ILE A 114 11.78 1.62 -19.28
CA ILE A 114 12.99 2.46 -19.16
C ILE A 114 13.91 1.88 -18.09
N ASN A 115 15.14 2.38 -18.03
CA ASN A 115 16.06 2.00 -16.98
C ASN A 115 15.56 2.47 -15.61
N MET A 116 15.94 1.73 -14.57
CA MET A 116 15.61 2.07 -13.19
C MET A 116 16.09 3.49 -12.84
N CYS A 117 15.17 4.39 -12.52
CA CYS A 117 15.50 5.76 -12.10
C CYS A 117 15.89 5.83 -10.61
N SER A 118 15.36 4.93 -9.77
CA SER A 118 15.66 4.87 -8.34
C SER A 118 15.52 3.45 -7.80
N SER A 119 16.44 3.07 -6.91
CA SER A 119 16.42 1.81 -6.16
C SER A 119 15.64 1.92 -4.84
N ARG A 120 15.17 3.11 -4.47
CA ARG A 120 14.49 3.33 -3.19
C ARG A 120 13.09 2.72 -3.19
N THR A 121 12.70 2.16 -2.05
CA THR A 121 11.37 1.60 -1.86
C THR A 121 10.34 2.70 -1.59
N TYR A 122 9.18 2.61 -2.23
CA TYR A 122 8.10 3.58 -2.06
C TYR A 122 7.23 3.18 -0.87
N PHE A 123 7.33 3.93 0.22
CA PHE A 123 6.41 3.80 1.34
C PHE A 123 5.81 5.15 1.72
N ASN A 124 4.52 5.15 2.03
CA ASN A 124 3.82 6.26 2.66
C ASN A 124 3.39 5.86 4.08
N LEU A 125 4.38 5.55 4.93
CA LEU A 125 4.14 5.04 6.28
C LEU A 125 3.43 6.08 7.13
N THR A 126 2.39 5.63 7.81
CA THR A 126 1.60 6.45 8.72
C THR A 126 1.72 5.91 10.14
N GLU A 127 2.05 6.79 11.07
CA GLU A 127 2.19 6.47 12.49
C GLU A 127 0.86 6.02 13.10
N PHE A 128 0.91 5.05 14.01
CA PHE A 128 -0.30 4.50 14.60
C PHE A 128 -1.00 5.51 15.50
N VAL A 129 -0.26 6.35 16.23
CA VAL A 129 -0.82 7.46 17.03
C VAL A 129 -1.64 8.42 16.18
N SER A 130 -1.18 8.72 14.96
CA SER A 130 -1.87 9.61 14.02
C SER A 130 -3.17 8.99 13.50
N ILE A 131 -3.17 7.67 13.23
CA ILE A 131 -4.39 6.94 12.85
C ILE A 131 -5.39 6.92 14.00
N LEU A 132 -4.94 6.52 15.19
CA LEU A 132 -5.80 6.31 16.36
C LEU A 132 -6.38 7.62 16.92
N SER A 133 -5.67 8.74 16.79
CA SER A 133 -6.17 10.08 17.14
C SER A 133 -7.17 10.65 16.13
N GLY A 134 -7.30 10.04 14.95
CA GLY A 134 -8.23 10.47 13.90
C GLY A 134 -7.80 11.69 13.09
N ILE A 135 -6.53 12.11 13.19
CA ILE A 135 -6.02 13.24 12.39
C ILE A 135 -5.75 12.86 10.93
N VAL A 136 -5.56 11.56 10.65
CA VAL A 136 -5.34 11.03 9.30
C VAL A 136 -6.65 11.02 8.53
N ASN A 137 -6.62 11.48 7.28
CA ASN A 137 -7.80 11.48 6.41
C ASN A 137 -8.21 10.03 6.07
N PRO A 138 -9.38 9.54 6.53
CA PRO A 138 -9.78 8.14 6.33
C PRO A 138 -10.16 7.80 4.88
N ASN A 139 -10.32 8.83 4.03
CA ASN A 139 -10.64 8.68 2.62
C ASN A 139 -9.39 8.52 1.73
N ILE A 140 -8.20 8.44 2.32
CA ILE A 140 -6.94 8.20 1.61
C ILE A 140 -6.32 6.94 2.22
N CYS A 141 -5.94 5.98 1.38
CA CYS A 141 -5.23 4.81 1.86
C CYS A 141 -3.83 5.17 2.37
N VAL A 142 -3.35 4.40 3.35
CA VAL A 142 -2.05 4.58 3.99
C VAL A 142 -1.21 3.32 3.91
N ASP A 143 0.08 3.43 4.20
CA ASP A 143 0.94 2.28 4.47
C ASP A 143 1.21 2.21 5.97
N VAL A 144 1.26 1.00 6.53
CA VAL A 144 1.54 0.75 7.96
C VAL A 144 2.56 -0.36 8.11
N VAL A 145 3.38 -0.29 9.16
CA VAL A 145 4.45 -1.26 9.43
C VAL A 145 4.48 -1.59 10.92
N GLY A 146 4.56 -2.87 11.27
CA GLY A 146 4.39 -3.31 12.65
C GLY A 146 4.77 -4.75 12.90
N LYS A 147 5.07 -5.08 14.16
CA LYS A 147 5.13 -6.46 14.65
C LYS A 147 3.71 -7.03 14.71
N ILE A 148 3.50 -8.20 14.12
CA ILE A 148 2.22 -8.92 14.22
C ILE A 148 2.04 -9.43 15.64
N VAL A 149 0.86 -9.15 16.22
CA VAL A 149 0.44 -9.62 17.54
C VAL A 149 -1.03 -10.04 17.49
N ASN A 150 -1.48 -10.88 18.42
CA ASN A 150 -2.89 -11.20 18.64
C ASN A 150 -3.67 -11.62 17.38
N VAL A 151 -3.07 -12.45 16.52
CA VAL A 151 -3.76 -13.02 15.35
C VAL A 151 -4.89 -13.92 15.82
N ARG A 152 -6.11 -13.66 15.34
CA ARG A 152 -7.30 -14.45 15.66
C ARG A 152 -7.45 -15.64 14.71
N GLU A 153 -8.52 -16.39 14.84
CA GLU A 153 -8.84 -17.44 13.86
C GLU A 153 -9.39 -16.82 12.56
N LEU A 154 -9.13 -17.51 11.45
CA LEU A 154 -9.74 -17.21 10.16
C LEU A 154 -11.19 -17.70 10.17
N VAL A 155 -12.16 -16.79 10.03
CA VAL A 155 -13.59 -17.09 10.18
C VAL A 155 -14.31 -16.89 8.85
N PHE A 156 -15.22 -17.81 8.50
CA PHE A 156 -16.13 -17.61 7.38
C PHE A 156 -17.36 -16.81 7.83
N VAL A 157 -17.64 -15.70 7.14
CA VAL A 157 -18.76 -14.80 7.39
C VAL A 157 -19.78 -14.95 6.26
N PRO A 158 -20.99 -15.47 6.54
CA PRO A 158 -22.06 -15.53 5.55
C PRO A 158 -22.44 -14.12 5.06
N SER A 159 -22.63 -13.96 3.75
CA SER A 159 -23.07 -12.70 3.14
C SER A 159 -23.80 -12.95 1.82
N VAL A 160 -24.96 -12.32 1.66
CA VAL A 160 -25.77 -12.37 0.43
C VAL A 160 -25.21 -11.52 -0.71
N GLU A 161 -24.30 -10.59 -0.40
CA GLU A 161 -23.69 -9.68 -1.38
C GLU A 161 -22.52 -10.32 -2.12
N HIS A 162 -21.99 -11.44 -1.59
CA HIS A 162 -20.86 -12.15 -2.17
C HIS A 162 -21.35 -13.33 -2.99
N SER A 163 -20.79 -13.49 -4.20
CA SER A 163 -21.17 -14.57 -5.13
C SER A 163 -20.99 -15.98 -4.57
N GLN A 164 -20.10 -16.15 -3.58
CA GLN A 164 -19.84 -17.42 -2.89
C GLN A 164 -20.66 -17.59 -1.60
N GLY A 165 -21.67 -16.74 -1.35
CA GLY A 165 -22.51 -16.81 -0.14
C GLY A 165 -21.83 -16.32 1.15
N GLY A 166 -20.62 -15.78 1.05
CA GLY A 166 -19.85 -15.25 2.17
C GLY A 166 -18.42 -14.90 1.81
N TYR A 167 -17.61 -14.58 2.81
CA TYR A 167 -16.18 -14.31 2.69
C TYR A 167 -15.44 -14.73 3.96
N PHE A 168 -14.15 -15.00 3.86
CA PHE A 168 -13.31 -15.19 5.03
C PHE A 168 -12.86 -13.85 5.62
N GLU A 169 -12.80 -13.75 6.93
CA GLU A 169 -12.22 -12.61 7.62
C GLU A 169 -11.29 -13.04 8.75
N LEU A 170 -10.36 -12.16 9.08
CA LEU A 170 -9.40 -12.35 10.15
C LEU A 170 -9.07 -11.00 10.79
N TYR A 171 -8.83 -11.03 12.10
CA TYR A 171 -8.32 -9.89 12.86
C TYR A 171 -6.93 -10.18 13.40
N PHE A 172 -6.09 -9.16 13.45
CA PHE A 172 -4.81 -9.18 14.14
C PHE A 172 -4.43 -7.77 14.59
N GLY A 173 -3.43 -7.66 15.45
CA GLY A 173 -2.81 -6.39 15.81
C GLY A 173 -1.48 -6.19 15.12
N LEU A 174 -1.17 -4.95 14.79
CA LEU A 174 0.19 -4.47 14.57
C LEU A 174 0.65 -3.70 15.81
N ARG A 175 1.89 -3.89 16.20
CA ARG A 175 2.58 -3.10 17.23
C ARG A 175 3.76 -2.37 16.62
N ASP A 176 3.81 -1.05 16.77
CA ASP A 176 4.95 -0.24 16.32
C ASP A 176 6.08 -0.17 17.36
N THR A 177 7.08 0.66 17.08
CA THR A 177 8.22 0.93 17.97
C THR A 177 7.89 1.88 19.12
N GLU A 178 6.65 2.30 19.28
CA GLU A 178 6.18 3.06 20.45
C GLU A 178 5.27 2.18 21.34
N CYS A 179 5.26 0.86 21.09
CA CYS A 179 4.33 -0.08 21.73
C CYS A 179 2.85 0.26 21.48
N ILE A 180 2.52 1.06 20.47
CA ILE A 180 1.15 1.40 20.13
C ILE A 180 0.55 0.25 19.33
N HIS A 181 -0.70 -0.09 19.64
CA HIS A 181 -1.42 -1.19 19.02
C HIS A 181 -2.45 -0.68 18.01
N LEU A 182 -2.34 -1.14 16.77
CA LEU A 182 -3.30 -0.89 15.70
C LEU A 182 -3.99 -2.18 15.29
N GLU A 183 -5.31 -2.26 15.44
CA GLU A 183 -6.09 -3.40 14.96
C GLU A 183 -6.16 -3.37 13.42
N CYS A 184 -6.03 -4.54 12.82
CA CYS A 184 -6.17 -4.77 11.39
C CYS A 184 -7.22 -5.87 11.15
N ARG A 185 -8.10 -5.63 10.18
CA ARG A 185 -9.06 -6.59 9.65
C ARG A 185 -8.69 -6.91 8.20
N LEU A 186 -8.62 -8.19 7.86
CA LEU A 186 -8.51 -8.64 6.46
C LEU A 186 -9.75 -9.40 6.09
N THR A 187 -10.14 -9.30 4.83
CA THR A 187 -11.31 -9.97 4.25
C THR A 187 -10.98 -10.61 2.90
N GLY A 188 -11.74 -11.63 2.53
CA GLY A 188 -11.63 -12.36 1.27
C GLY A 188 -10.31 -13.11 1.13
N ASP A 189 -9.84 -13.24 -0.10
CA ASP A 189 -8.64 -14.03 -0.44
C ASP A 189 -7.39 -13.54 0.30
N LEU A 190 -7.27 -12.24 0.53
CA LEU A 190 -6.13 -11.66 1.25
C LEU A 190 -6.08 -12.11 2.71
N ALA A 191 -7.23 -12.37 3.36
CA ALA A 191 -7.27 -12.92 4.72
C ALA A 191 -6.76 -14.36 4.76
N VAL A 192 -7.14 -15.17 3.76
CA VAL A 192 -6.70 -16.57 3.62
C VAL A 192 -5.20 -16.62 3.37
N GLU A 193 -4.71 -15.86 2.37
CA GLU A 193 -3.29 -15.80 2.03
C GLU A 193 -2.43 -15.35 3.21
N PHE A 194 -2.86 -14.29 3.91
CA PHE A 194 -2.16 -13.82 5.11
C PHE A 194 -2.10 -14.90 6.19
N TYR A 195 -3.22 -15.55 6.49
CA TYR A 195 -3.29 -16.56 7.55
C TYR A 195 -2.35 -17.72 7.26
N ASP A 196 -2.33 -18.21 6.02
CA ASP A 196 -1.42 -19.27 5.59
C ASP A 196 0.04 -18.83 5.71
N LEU A 197 0.40 -17.65 5.19
CA LEU A 197 1.77 -17.12 5.26
C LEU A 197 2.25 -16.87 6.70
N TRP A 198 1.37 -16.36 7.57
CA TRP A 198 1.69 -16.09 8.97
C TRP A 198 1.85 -17.39 9.77
N LYS A 199 0.95 -18.37 9.59
CA LYS A 199 0.98 -19.64 10.33
C LYS A 199 2.31 -20.38 10.18
N HIS A 200 2.89 -20.37 8.98
CA HIS A 200 4.22 -20.96 8.71
C HIS A 200 5.38 -20.22 9.39
N ARG A 201 5.19 -18.96 9.83
CA ARG A 201 6.21 -18.10 10.46
C ARG A 201 5.96 -17.81 11.95
N SER A 202 4.84 -18.29 12.49
CA SER A 202 4.30 -17.95 13.82
C SER A 202 5.22 -18.21 15.02
N ARG A 203 6.30 -18.99 14.85
CA ARG A 203 7.29 -19.25 15.92
C ARG A 203 8.28 -18.11 16.16
N ASN A 204 8.34 -17.14 15.25
CA ASN A 204 9.25 -15.99 15.31
C ASN A 204 8.47 -14.68 15.36
N THR A 205 9.11 -13.60 15.81
CA THR A 205 8.60 -12.24 15.57
C THR A 205 8.42 -12.02 14.08
N VAL A 206 7.22 -11.64 13.66
CA VAL A 206 6.90 -11.34 12.26
C VAL A 206 6.63 -9.85 12.12
N ILE A 207 7.44 -9.17 11.32
CA ILE A 207 7.18 -7.80 10.87
C ILE A 207 6.27 -7.88 9.65
N CYS A 208 5.28 -7.00 9.62
CA CYS A 208 4.32 -6.88 8.55
C CYS A 208 4.32 -5.45 8.03
N ILE A 209 4.45 -5.32 6.71
CA ILE A 209 4.18 -4.07 6.00
C ILE A 209 2.88 -4.27 5.24
N ILE A 210 1.91 -3.38 5.48
CA ILE A 210 0.64 -3.35 4.75
C ILE A 210 0.58 -2.06 3.96
N LYS A 211 0.47 -2.17 2.64
CA LYS A 211 0.39 -1.03 1.73
C LYS A 211 -1.01 -0.80 1.23
N PHE A 212 -1.35 0.47 0.99
CA PHE A 212 -2.65 0.90 0.45
C PHE A 212 -3.84 0.37 1.27
N VAL A 213 -3.72 0.45 2.59
CA VAL A 213 -4.76 0.02 3.52
C VAL A 213 -5.75 1.15 3.79
N LYS A 214 -7.03 0.81 3.92
CA LYS A 214 -8.10 1.76 4.24
C LYS A 214 -8.23 1.88 5.76
N LEU A 215 -8.58 3.08 6.24
CA LEU A 215 -8.98 3.29 7.61
C LEU A 215 -10.51 3.14 7.74
N GLU A 216 -10.94 2.43 8.78
CA GLU A 216 -12.36 2.30 9.12
C GLU A 216 -12.56 2.40 10.64
N LEU A 217 -13.75 2.85 11.05
CA LEU A 217 -14.17 2.78 12.45
C LEU A 217 -14.79 1.42 12.72
N SER A 218 -14.36 0.79 13.82
CA SER A 218 -15.03 -0.40 14.34
C SER A 218 -16.41 -0.05 14.92
N GLN A 219 -17.18 -1.07 15.27
CA GLN A 219 -18.45 -0.91 15.99
C GLN A 219 -18.27 -0.20 17.34
N GLU A 220 -17.09 -0.29 17.93
CA GLU A 220 -16.72 0.40 19.18
C GLU A 220 -16.15 1.80 18.95
N HIS A 221 -16.30 2.37 17.75
CA HIS A 221 -15.75 3.66 17.35
C HIS A 221 -14.22 3.78 17.49
N ARG A 222 -13.51 2.66 17.31
CA ARG A 222 -12.04 2.65 17.29
C ARG A 222 -11.53 2.58 15.87
N TRP A 223 -10.57 3.44 15.53
CA TRP A 223 -9.90 3.37 14.23
C TRP A 223 -9.12 2.07 14.08
N ARG A 224 -9.28 1.44 12.93
CA ARG A 224 -8.55 0.23 12.53
C ARG A 224 -8.25 0.25 11.03
N CYS A 225 -7.34 -0.61 10.62
CA CYS A 225 -7.03 -0.83 9.21
C CYS A 225 -7.88 -1.94 8.61
N THR A 226 -8.31 -1.78 7.36
CA THR A 226 -8.99 -2.82 6.57
C THR A 226 -8.50 -2.84 5.13
N ASN A 227 -8.50 -4.00 4.48
CA ASN A 227 -8.05 -4.11 3.10
C ASN A 227 -9.05 -3.51 2.10
N VAL A 228 -8.50 -2.94 1.03
CA VAL A 228 -9.21 -2.60 -0.20
C VAL A 228 -9.00 -3.76 -1.17
N THR A 229 -10.10 -4.42 -1.56
CA THR A 229 -10.06 -5.58 -2.46
C THR A 229 -9.25 -5.30 -3.72
N GLY A 230 -8.30 -6.19 -4.02
CA GLY A 230 -7.39 -6.07 -5.16
C GLY A 230 -6.28 -5.03 -5.00
N SER A 231 -6.42 -3.99 -4.17
CA SER A 231 -5.44 -2.91 -4.03
C SER A 231 -4.44 -3.13 -2.88
N THR A 232 -4.90 -3.51 -1.70
CA THR A 232 -4.01 -3.67 -0.53
C THR A 232 -2.97 -4.77 -0.78
N ARG A 233 -1.73 -4.54 -0.34
CA ARG A 233 -0.62 -5.51 -0.43
C ARG A 233 -0.03 -5.75 0.94
N ILE A 234 0.35 -6.99 1.24
CA ILE A 234 0.96 -7.37 2.51
C ILE A 234 2.31 -8.01 2.25
N MET A 235 3.31 -7.63 3.04
CA MET A 235 4.65 -8.18 3.00
C MET A 235 5.03 -8.62 4.42
N LEU A 236 5.38 -9.90 4.60
CA LEU A 236 5.81 -10.45 5.88
C LEU A 236 7.33 -10.67 5.87
N ASN A 237 8.03 -10.06 6.81
CA ASN A 237 9.50 -10.04 6.90
C ASN A 237 10.19 -9.75 5.56
N PRO A 238 9.84 -8.66 4.85
CA PRO A 238 10.55 -8.33 3.62
C PRO A 238 12.00 -7.94 3.93
N ASP A 239 12.92 -8.30 3.04
CA ASP A 239 14.34 -7.97 3.11
C ASP A 239 14.57 -6.48 2.84
N LEU A 240 14.36 -5.67 3.87
CA LEU A 240 14.37 -4.21 3.85
C LEU A 240 14.87 -3.68 5.19
N SER A 241 15.65 -2.60 5.17
CA SER A 241 16.24 -2.01 6.38
C SER A 241 15.21 -1.69 7.47
N ILE A 242 14.00 -1.25 7.08
CA ILE A 242 12.92 -0.96 8.03
C ILE A 242 12.47 -2.20 8.80
N THR A 243 12.51 -3.38 8.18
CA THR A 243 12.20 -4.65 8.84
C THR A 243 13.23 -4.95 9.91
N ASP A 244 14.51 -4.74 9.61
CA ASP A 244 15.62 -4.96 10.54
C ASP A 244 15.56 -4.00 11.72
N GLU A 245 15.31 -2.71 11.45
CA GLU A 245 15.12 -1.68 12.47
C GLU A 245 13.98 -2.05 13.44
N MET A 246 12.84 -2.50 12.91
CA MET A 246 11.72 -2.95 13.74
C MET A 246 12.04 -4.22 14.56
N LEU A 247 12.81 -5.16 13.99
CA LEU A 247 13.22 -6.37 14.71
C LEU A 247 14.19 -6.05 15.85
N CYS A 248 15.15 -5.16 15.61
CA CYS A 248 16.12 -4.70 16.61
C CYS A 248 15.48 -3.90 17.75
N TRP A 249 14.35 -3.24 17.48
CA TRP A 249 13.64 -2.50 18.51
C TRP A 249 13.06 -3.43 19.57
N ASN A 250 13.53 -3.33 20.82
CA ASN A 250 13.07 -4.15 21.93
C ASN A 250 12.62 -3.24 23.09
N PRO A 251 11.34 -3.28 23.52
CA PRO A 251 10.84 -2.39 24.58
C PRO A 251 11.53 -2.61 25.95
N GLU A 252 12.21 -3.75 26.13
CA GLU A 252 12.98 -4.04 27.35
C GLU A 252 14.30 -3.25 27.43
N ASN A 253 14.83 -2.72 26.32
CA ASN A 253 16.08 -1.95 26.32
C ASN A 253 15.92 -0.51 26.84
N ASP A 254 14.68 0.00 26.92
CA ASP A 254 14.35 1.34 27.45
C ASP A 254 13.82 1.30 28.89
N GLN A 255 13.89 0.15 29.59
CA GLN A 255 13.77 0.17 31.05
C GLN A 255 15.01 0.86 31.62
N VAL A 256 14.89 2.16 31.87
CA VAL A 256 15.77 2.91 32.77
C VAL A 256 15.97 2.03 34.01
N PRO A 257 17.21 1.68 34.38
CA PRO A 257 17.43 0.80 35.52
C PRO A 257 16.75 1.43 36.72
N ILE A 258 15.75 0.73 37.28
CA ILE A 258 15.16 1.08 38.56
C ILE A 258 16.32 1.00 39.55
N ILE A 259 16.87 2.17 39.92
CA ILE A 259 17.79 2.29 41.04
C ILE A 259 16.97 1.91 42.27
N THR A 260 16.99 0.63 42.61
CA THR A 260 16.58 0.18 43.93
C THR A 260 17.57 0.81 44.90
N ARG A 261 17.12 1.86 45.60
CA ARG A 261 17.77 2.31 46.84
C ARG A 261 17.86 1.07 47.72
N LYS A 262 19.08 0.56 47.92
CA LYS A 262 19.35 -0.31 49.05
C LYS A 262 19.02 0.52 50.29
N GLU A 263 17.91 0.21 50.94
CA GLU A 263 17.75 0.53 52.34
C GLU A 263 18.89 -0.19 53.07
N ASN A 264 19.80 0.59 53.63
CA ASN A 264 20.83 0.09 54.53
C ASN A 264 20.11 -0.46 55.77
N VAL A 265 20.19 -1.77 55.96
CA VAL A 265 19.90 -2.41 57.23
C VAL A 265 21.19 -2.37 58.06
N MET A 266 21.14 -1.50 59.08
CA MET A 266 21.77 -1.56 60.42
C MET A 266 23.27 -1.82 60.57
N GLU A 267 23.96 -0.83 61.14
CA GLU A 267 24.57 -0.91 62.49
C GLU A 267 24.34 0.43 63.21
#